data_AF-A0A442JTG7-F1
#
_entry.id   AF-A0A442JTG7-F1
#
_cell.length_a   1.000
_cell.length_b   1.000
_cell.length_c   1.000
_cell.angle_alpha   90.00
_cell.angle_beta   90.00
_cell.angle_gamma   90.00
#
_symmetry.space_group_name_H-M   'P 1'
#
loop_
_entity.id
_entity.type
_entity.pdbx_description
1 polymer ?
#
loop_
_entity_poly.entity_id
_entity_poly.type
_entity_poly.pdbx_seq_one_letter_code
_entity_poly.pdbx_strand_id
1 'polypeptide(L)'
;MWLGQEAIDLPTAVHGSQGWTVRWGAPRYHAVHRLLTNPVYAGAYVFGRTATRTRVEDGRKVLTHGVARRREDWAVLIRDHHDGYISWTEYDRNQTMIANNANMKGTMVAGAVRNGSGLLVGLLRCGRKLKVLHHSRRDARYLCATHVDPSTEKRCTVFSNMRIDAAVSAEVLRAIAPLALEAALQLISDRKQAGSERLRQRELALEQARYEAAQLRSSWVSAASA
;
A
#
# COMPACT_ATOMS: atom_id res chain seq x y z
N MET A 1 -12.72 -6.76 -0.62
CA MET A 1 -12.01 -5.68 0.07
C MET A 1 -11.91 -6.10 1.53
N TRP A 2 -10.73 -6.01 2.15
CA TRP A 2 -10.46 -6.57 3.49
C TRP A 2 -11.48 -6.16 4.56
N LEU A 3 -11.82 -4.86 4.66
CA LEU A 3 -12.82 -4.37 5.62
C LEU A 3 -14.17 -5.10 5.53
N GLY A 4 -14.61 -5.47 4.32
CA GLY A 4 -15.85 -6.22 4.15
C GLY A 4 -15.72 -7.71 4.49
N GLN A 5 -14.51 -8.28 4.43
CA GLN A 5 -14.24 -9.65 4.86
C GLN A 5 -14.22 -9.75 6.39
N GLU A 6 -13.71 -8.72 7.06
CA GLU A 6 -13.70 -8.61 8.53
C GLU A 6 -15.02 -8.08 9.12
N ALA A 7 -16.07 -7.95 8.31
CA ALA A 7 -17.37 -7.40 8.73
C ALA A 7 -17.28 -6.02 9.43
N ILE A 8 -16.34 -5.17 9.01
CA ILE A 8 -16.18 -3.81 9.53
C ILE A 8 -17.04 -2.85 8.69
N ASP A 9 -18.09 -2.34 9.32
CA ASP A 9 -18.98 -1.35 8.72
C ASP A 9 -18.38 0.06 8.70
N LEU A 10 -18.75 0.85 7.68
CA LEU A 10 -18.37 2.27 7.58
C LEU A 10 -19.58 3.20 7.70
N PRO A 11 -19.43 4.34 8.39
CA PRO A 11 -20.48 5.34 8.50
C PRO A 11 -20.62 6.09 7.17
N THR A 12 -21.84 6.16 6.66
CA THR A 12 -22.20 6.95 5.49
C THR A 12 -23.27 7.96 5.90
N ALA A 13 -22.99 9.25 5.68
CA ALA A 13 -24.01 10.28 5.81
C ALA A 13 -25.04 10.12 4.68
N VAL A 14 -26.31 10.01 5.05
CA VAL A 14 -27.45 9.91 4.15
C VAL A 14 -28.30 11.16 4.33
N HIS A 15 -28.51 11.91 3.25
CA HIS A 15 -29.39 13.08 3.27
C HIS A 15 -30.82 12.64 2.98
N GLY A 16 -31.73 12.96 3.89
CA GLY A 16 -33.18 12.80 3.73
C GLY A 16 -33.91 14.13 3.90
N SER A 17 -35.23 14.10 3.80
CA SER A 17 -36.09 15.28 3.96
C SER A 17 -36.01 15.95 5.34
N GLN A 18 -35.60 15.19 6.36
CA GLN A 18 -35.49 15.63 7.76
C GLN A 18 -34.05 16.02 8.16
N GLY A 19 -33.13 16.14 7.20
CA GLY A 19 -31.71 16.40 7.46
C GLY A 19 -30.82 15.20 7.12
N TRP A 20 -29.62 15.13 7.69
CA TRP A 20 -28.70 14.04 7.45
C TRP A 20 -28.70 13.04 8.62
N THR A 21 -28.65 11.75 8.30
CA THR A 21 -28.51 10.67 9.28
C THR A 21 -27.26 9.85 8.96
N VAL A 22 -26.71 9.19 9.97
CA VAL A 22 -25.58 8.25 9.78
C VAL A 22 -26.15 6.85 9.60
N ARG A 23 -25.82 6.23 8.47
CA ARG A 23 -26.06 4.81 8.24
C ARG A 23 -24.75 4.05 8.23
N TRP A 24 -24.67 3.02 9.06
CA TRP A 24 -23.57 2.04 9.04
C TRP A 24 -23.87 0.95 8.02
N GLY A 25 -22.86 0.51 7.29
CA GLY A 25 -23.01 -0.63 6.40
C GLY A 25 -21.74 -0.94 5.62
N ALA A 26 -21.88 -1.88 4.69
CA ALA A 26 -20.76 -2.47 3.98
C ALA A 26 -19.83 -1.40 3.37
N PRO A 27 -18.51 -1.55 3.58
CA PRO A 27 -17.55 -0.54 3.17
C PRO A 27 -17.47 -0.48 1.65
N ARG A 28 -17.52 0.73 1.10
CA ARG A 28 -17.39 1.00 -0.34
C ARG A 28 -16.06 1.67 -0.63
N TYR A 29 -15.45 1.34 -1.77
CA TYR A 29 -14.17 1.92 -2.18
C TYR A 29 -14.15 3.45 -2.10
N HIS A 30 -15.21 4.11 -2.60
CA HIS A 30 -15.30 5.58 -2.58
C HIS A 30 -15.32 6.15 -1.15
N ALA A 31 -16.00 5.49 -0.21
CA ALA A 31 -16.06 5.92 1.18
C ALA A 31 -14.69 5.82 1.86
N VAL A 32 -14.01 4.68 1.68
CA VAL A 32 -12.64 4.46 2.16
C VAL A 32 -11.68 5.49 1.56
N HIS A 33 -11.73 5.68 0.25
CA HIS A 33 -10.88 6.65 -0.43
C HIS A 33 -11.11 8.08 0.10
N ARG A 34 -12.37 8.48 0.33
CA ARG A 34 -12.70 9.80 0.89
C ARG A 34 -12.14 9.97 2.30
N LEU A 35 -12.19 8.92 3.13
CA LEU A 35 -11.61 8.93 4.47
C LEU A 35 -10.09 9.10 4.40
N LEU A 36 -9.42 8.28 3.60
CA LEU A 36 -7.96 8.30 3.45
C LEU A 36 -7.42 9.58 2.82
N THR A 37 -8.23 10.31 2.05
CA THR A 37 -7.85 11.57 1.39
C THR A 37 -8.37 12.82 2.11
N ASN A 38 -8.92 12.66 3.32
CA ASN A 38 -9.39 13.77 4.13
C ASN A 38 -8.33 14.20 5.16
N PRO A 39 -7.69 15.38 5.01
CA PRO A 39 -6.64 15.86 5.90
C PRO A 39 -7.13 16.18 7.33
N VAL A 40 -8.45 16.24 7.56
CA VAL A 40 -9.02 16.38 8.91
C VAL A 40 -8.58 15.23 9.83
N TYR A 41 -8.42 14.01 9.30
CA TYR A 41 -7.91 12.89 10.09
C TYR A 41 -6.43 13.04 10.47
N ALA A 42 -5.73 13.98 9.84
CA ALA A 42 -4.35 14.31 10.12
C ALA A 42 -4.19 15.59 10.96
N GLY A 43 -5.25 16.02 11.65
CA GLY A 43 -5.25 17.20 12.51
C GLY A 43 -5.27 18.53 11.75
N ALA A 44 -5.54 18.53 10.45
CA ALA A 44 -5.48 19.74 9.63
C ALA A 44 -6.85 20.33 9.35
N TYR A 45 -6.95 21.65 9.48
CA TYR A 45 -8.05 22.45 8.96
C TYR A 45 -7.74 22.89 7.53
N VAL A 46 -8.71 22.73 6.63
CA VAL A 46 -8.54 22.99 5.21
C VAL A 46 -9.74 23.68 4.61
N PHE A 47 -9.49 24.68 3.77
CA PHE A 47 -10.52 25.38 2.99
C PHE A 47 -10.08 25.58 1.54
N GLY A 48 -11.06 25.59 0.62
CA GLY A 48 -10.79 25.78 -0.81
C GLY A 48 -10.24 24.53 -1.53
N ARG A 49 -10.57 23.32 -1.04
CA ARG A 49 -10.16 22.05 -1.67
C ARG A 49 -10.73 21.82 -3.07
N THR A 50 -11.87 22.43 -3.35
CA THR A 50 -12.58 22.34 -4.63
C THR A 50 -12.87 23.73 -5.17
N ALA A 51 -13.01 23.83 -6.49
CA ALA A 51 -13.42 25.05 -7.16
C ALA A 51 -14.35 24.79 -8.32
N THR A 52 -14.97 25.86 -8.79
CA THR A 52 -15.75 25.88 -10.03
C THR A 52 -14.81 26.18 -11.18
N ARG A 53 -14.71 25.27 -12.14
CA ARG A 53 -13.99 25.49 -13.40
C ARG A 53 -14.98 26.01 -14.44
N THR A 54 -14.64 27.13 -15.07
CA THR A 54 -15.40 27.65 -16.22
C THR A 54 -14.65 27.28 -17.49
N ARG A 55 -15.34 26.71 -18.47
CA ARG A 55 -14.84 26.50 -19.83
C ARG A 55 -15.80 27.11 -20.82
N VAL A 56 -15.29 27.55 -21.97
CA VAL A 56 -16.13 27.88 -23.13
C VAL A 56 -16.04 26.71 -24.10
N GLU A 57 -17.17 26.09 -24.41
CA GLU A 57 -17.33 25.05 -25.43
C GLU A 57 -18.41 25.52 -26.40
N ASP A 58 -18.09 25.52 -27.70
CA ASP A 58 -18.98 25.98 -28.78
C ASP A 58 -19.62 27.35 -28.54
N GLY A 59 -18.83 28.30 -28.02
CA GLY A 59 -19.28 29.66 -27.71
C GLY A 59 -20.18 29.77 -26.47
N ARG A 60 -20.44 28.67 -25.75
CA ARG A 60 -21.25 28.67 -24.52
C ARG A 60 -20.39 28.45 -23.27
N LYS A 61 -20.73 29.17 -22.20
CA LYS A 61 -20.11 29.02 -20.89
C LYS A 61 -20.60 27.72 -20.23
N VAL A 62 -19.67 26.79 -20.01
CA VAL A 62 -19.88 25.54 -19.27
C VAL A 62 -19.22 25.67 -17.90
N LEU A 63 -20.00 25.48 -16.84
CA LEU A 63 -19.53 25.49 -15.45
C LEU A 63 -19.42 24.06 -14.93
N THR A 64 -18.26 23.70 -14.38
CA THR A 64 -18.04 22.44 -13.68
C THR A 64 -17.74 22.73 -12.22
N HIS A 65 -18.68 22.39 -11.33
CA HIS A 65 -18.50 22.54 -9.90
C HIS A 65 -17.73 21.36 -9.29
N GLY A 66 -17.12 21.58 -8.12
CA GLY A 66 -16.50 20.50 -7.34
C GLY A 66 -15.18 19.98 -7.90
N VAL A 67 -14.51 20.74 -8.77
CA VAL A 67 -13.22 20.34 -9.33
C VAL A 67 -12.16 20.40 -8.23
N ALA A 68 -11.53 19.26 -7.92
CA ALA A 68 -10.48 19.18 -6.92
C ALA A 68 -9.27 20.04 -7.32
N ARG A 69 -8.75 20.81 -6.36
CA ARG A 69 -7.52 21.59 -6.50
C ARG A 69 -6.31 20.80 -6.03
N ARG A 70 -5.15 21.11 -6.60
CA ARG A 70 -3.87 20.62 -6.05
C ARG A 70 -3.69 21.21 -4.66
N ARG A 71 -2.92 20.52 -3.81
CA ARG A 71 -2.75 20.91 -2.41
C ARG A 71 -2.15 22.30 -2.28
N GLU A 72 -1.19 22.62 -3.15
CA GLU A 72 -0.55 23.94 -3.25
C GLU A 72 -1.52 25.07 -3.63
N ASP A 73 -2.68 24.74 -4.22
CA ASP A 73 -3.69 25.70 -4.65
C ASP A 73 -4.88 25.80 -3.65
N TRP A 74 -4.77 25.14 -2.49
CA TRP A 74 -5.77 25.26 -1.41
C TRP A 74 -5.68 26.65 -0.77
N ALA A 75 -6.83 27.26 -0.51
CA ALA A 75 -6.89 28.62 0.03
C ALA A 75 -6.40 28.69 1.49
N VAL A 76 -6.68 27.64 2.28
CA VAL A 76 -6.24 27.53 3.67
C VAL A 76 -5.79 26.10 3.93
N LEU A 77 -4.62 25.96 4.54
CA LEU A 77 -4.13 24.72 5.12
C LEU A 77 -3.44 25.05 6.45
N ILE A 78 -4.12 24.80 7.56
CA ILE A 78 -3.57 24.93 8.91
C ILE A 78 -3.36 23.52 9.42
N ARG A 79 -2.09 23.15 9.59
CA ARG A 79 -1.70 21.87 10.19
C ARG A 79 -1.77 21.97 11.71
N ASP A 80 -1.95 20.82 12.35
CA ASP A 80 -1.96 20.70 13.81
C ASP A 80 -3.01 21.64 14.47
N HIS A 81 -4.14 21.82 13.79
CA HIS A 81 -5.28 22.61 14.26
C HIS A 81 -6.06 21.88 15.37
N HIS A 82 -6.12 20.55 15.29
CA HIS A 82 -6.75 19.68 16.27
C HIS A 82 -6.03 18.33 16.30
N ASP A 83 -6.32 17.50 17.30
CA ASP A 83 -5.72 16.18 17.41
C ASP A 83 -6.15 15.29 16.24
N GLY A 84 -5.17 14.92 15.41
CA GLY A 84 -5.36 13.97 14.31
C GLY A 84 -5.41 12.53 14.82
N TYR A 85 -6.14 11.68 14.09
CA TYR A 85 -6.07 10.23 14.25
C TYR A 85 -4.75 9.65 13.73
N ILE A 86 -4.12 10.35 12.78
CA ILE A 86 -2.79 10.07 12.25
C ILE A 86 -1.98 11.35 12.24
N SER A 87 -0.65 11.24 12.23
CA SER A 87 0.22 12.40 12.05
C SER A 87 0.12 12.95 10.62
N TRP A 88 0.47 14.23 10.44
CA TRP A 88 0.58 14.82 9.11
C TRP A 88 1.57 14.08 8.20
N THR A 89 2.69 13.61 8.77
CA THR A 89 3.70 12.84 8.03
C THR A 89 3.15 11.50 7.52
N GLU A 90 2.37 10.79 8.35
CA GLU A 90 1.69 9.56 7.91
C GLU A 90 0.64 9.83 6.84
N TYR A 91 -0.12 10.92 6.99
CA TYR A 91 -1.07 11.34 5.95
C TYR A 91 -0.39 11.61 4.61
N ASP A 92 0.73 12.34 4.60
CA ASP A 92 1.47 12.66 3.39
C ASP A 92 2.07 11.40 2.72
N ARG A 93 2.59 10.47 3.53
CA ARG A 93 3.02 9.14 3.05
C ARG A 93 1.85 8.38 2.42
N ASN A 94 0.69 8.37 3.05
CA ASN A 94 -0.52 7.73 2.52
C ASN A 94 -0.97 8.37 1.21
N GLN A 95 -0.96 9.71 1.10
CA GLN A 95 -1.30 10.40 -0.15
C GLN A 95 -0.32 10.04 -1.28
N THR A 96 0.97 9.97 -0.98
CA THR A 96 2.02 9.57 -1.93
C THR A 96 1.79 8.14 -2.41
N MET A 97 1.49 7.22 -1.50
CA MET A 97 1.17 5.82 -1.84
C MET A 97 -0.08 5.74 -2.72
N ILE A 98 -1.15 6.47 -2.39
CA ILE A 98 -2.38 6.51 -3.19
C ILE A 98 -2.10 7.05 -4.60
N ALA A 99 -1.30 8.12 -4.71
CA ALA A 99 -0.91 8.70 -5.99
C ALA A 99 -0.09 7.72 -6.84
N ASN A 100 0.87 7.03 -6.23
CA ASN A 100 1.69 6.00 -6.89
C ASN A 100 0.87 4.74 -7.26
N ASN A 101 -0.23 4.49 -6.56
CA ASN A 101 -1.15 3.40 -6.88
C ASN A 101 -2.16 3.75 -7.99
N ALA A 102 -2.32 5.04 -8.32
CA ALA A 102 -3.29 5.54 -9.29
C ALA A 102 -2.87 5.31 -10.76
N ASN A 103 -3.02 4.06 -11.21
CA ASN A 103 -2.68 3.58 -12.56
C ASN A 103 -3.37 4.29 -13.76
N MET A 104 -4.40 5.12 -13.53
CA MET A 104 -5.22 5.73 -14.59
C MET A 104 -4.70 7.09 -15.08
N LYS A 105 -3.67 7.68 -14.47
CA LYS A 105 -3.20 9.05 -14.78
C LYS A 105 -2.09 9.14 -15.84
N GLY A 106 -1.78 8.06 -16.54
CA GLY A 106 -0.90 8.07 -17.74
C GLY A 106 0.60 8.16 -17.49
N THR A 107 1.05 8.48 -16.28
CA THR A 107 2.46 8.40 -15.84
C THR A 107 2.89 6.95 -15.58
N MET A 108 4.18 6.65 -15.74
CA MET A 108 4.78 5.35 -15.40
C MET A 108 4.85 5.17 -13.88
N VAL A 109 3.70 5.03 -13.23
CA VAL A 109 3.61 4.61 -11.85
C VAL A 109 3.41 3.10 -11.78
N ALA A 110 4.10 2.44 -10.85
CA ALA A 110 4.04 0.99 -10.64
C ALA A 110 2.59 0.51 -10.41
N GLY A 111 1.77 1.36 -9.79
CA GLY A 111 0.40 1.01 -9.43
C GLY A 111 0.33 0.11 -8.20
N ALA A 112 -0.88 -0.13 -7.71
CA ALA A 112 -1.08 -1.05 -6.60
C ALA A 112 -0.68 -2.48 -6.99
N VAL A 113 0.04 -3.17 -6.10
CA VAL A 113 0.26 -4.62 -6.20
C VAL A 113 -1.09 -5.32 -6.22
N ARG A 114 -1.31 -6.20 -7.20
CA ARG A 114 -2.55 -6.96 -7.34
C ARG A 114 -2.24 -8.43 -7.26
N ASN A 115 -3.09 -9.17 -6.55
CA ASN A 115 -3.09 -10.62 -6.63
C ASN A 115 -3.58 -11.02 -8.03
N GLY A 116 -2.74 -11.75 -8.76
CA GLY A 116 -3.02 -12.20 -10.11
C GLY A 116 -1.80 -12.86 -10.74
N SER A 117 -2.03 -13.70 -11.74
CA SER A 117 -0.97 -14.46 -12.42
C SER A 117 -0.09 -13.63 -13.35
N GLY A 118 -0.51 -12.43 -13.76
CA GLY A 118 0.27 -11.55 -14.63
C GLY A 118 1.26 -10.71 -13.83
N LEU A 119 2.56 -10.89 -14.06
CA LEU A 119 3.63 -10.18 -13.35
C LEU A 119 3.84 -8.75 -13.86
N LEU A 120 3.59 -8.52 -15.15
CA LEU A 120 3.94 -7.29 -15.86
C LEU A 120 2.73 -6.35 -16.01
N VAL A 121 1.75 -6.48 -15.10
CA VAL A 121 0.59 -5.58 -14.99
C VAL A 121 1.12 -4.18 -14.73
N GLY A 122 1.09 -3.31 -15.73
CA GLY A 122 1.75 -2.03 -15.52
C GLY A 122 2.63 -1.57 -16.64
N LEU A 123 3.41 -2.53 -17.15
CA LEU A 123 4.72 -2.29 -17.71
C LEU A 123 4.71 -2.43 -19.23
N LEU A 124 3.94 -3.37 -19.77
CA LEU A 124 3.88 -3.62 -21.21
C LEU A 124 3.06 -2.54 -21.94
N ARG A 125 3.50 -2.12 -23.13
CA ARG A 125 2.84 -1.07 -23.94
C ARG A 125 2.80 -1.43 -25.43
N CYS A 126 1.66 -1.19 -26.08
CA CYS A 126 1.45 -1.16 -27.54
C CYS A 126 1.42 0.32 -28.05
N GLY A 127 2.20 1.20 -27.42
CA GLY A 127 2.01 2.67 -27.46
C GLY A 127 1.32 3.20 -26.19
N ARG A 128 0.16 2.62 -25.85
CA ARG A 128 -0.47 2.75 -24.52
C ARG A 128 -0.30 1.48 -23.69
N LYS A 129 -0.46 1.61 -22.37
CA LYS A 129 -0.36 0.52 -21.39
C LYS A 129 -1.34 -0.61 -21.70
N LEU A 130 -0.82 -1.84 -21.74
CA LEU A 130 -1.64 -3.04 -21.88
C LEU A 130 -2.42 -3.29 -20.58
N LYS A 131 -3.63 -3.79 -20.72
CA LYS A 131 -4.44 -4.30 -19.60
C LYS A 131 -4.16 -5.79 -19.41
N VAL A 132 -4.43 -6.27 -18.21
CA VAL A 132 -4.33 -7.70 -17.89
C VAL A 132 -5.73 -8.23 -17.65
N LEU A 133 -6.06 -9.29 -18.38
CA LEU A 133 -7.24 -10.10 -18.14
C LEU A 133 -6.79 -11.35 -17.38
N HIS A 134 -7.25 -11.48 -16.14
CA HIS A 134 -7.00 -12.68 -15.34
C HIS A 134 -8.08 -13.71 -15.66
N HIS A 135 -7.67 -14.95 -15.96
CA HIS A 135 -8.58 -16.09 -16.00
C HIS A 135 -8.52 -16.86 -14.69
N SER A 136 -9.59 -17.59 -14.38
CA SER A 136 -9.71 -18.39 -13.14
C SER A 136 -8.70 -19.54 -13.07
N ARG A 137 -8.06 -19.93 -14.19
CA ARG A 137 -7.12 -21.06 -14.29
C ARG A 137 -5.64 -20.64 -14.32
N ARG A 138 -5.23 -19.76 -13.40
CA ARG A 138 -3.84 -19.28 -13.20
C ARG A 138 -3.17 -18.66 -14.43
N ASP A 139 -3.85 -18.51 -15.57
CA ASP A 139 -3.34 -17.84 -16.74
C ASP A 139 -3.84 -16.39 -16.80
N ALA A 140 -3.00 -15.50 -17.31
CA ALA A 140 -3.34 -14.12 -17.57
C ALA A 140 -3.04 -13.78 -19.03
N ARG A 141 -3.81 -12.86 -19.59
CA ARG A 141 -3.56 -12.34 -20.94
C ARG A 141 -3.32 -10.85 -20.89
N TYR A 142 -2.26 -10.42 -21.57
CA TYR A 142 -2.02 -9.01 -21.85
C TYR A 142 -2.78 -8.63 -23.10
N LEU A 143 -3.55 -7.54 -23.03
CA LEU A 143 -4.35 -7.06 -24.15
C LEU A 143 -4.25 -5.55 -24.31
N CYS A 144 -4.18 -5.11 -25.56
CA CYS A 144 -4.27 -3.70 -25.93
C CYS A 144 -5.75 -3.30 -25.85
N ALA A 145 -6.08 -2.39 -24.94
CA ALA A 145 -7.47 -1.97 -24.70
C ALA A 145 -7.89 -0.74 -25.51
N THR A 146 -6.96 -0.14 -26.26
CA THR A 146 -7.14 1.16 -26.93
C THR A 146 -7.65 1.03 -28.36
N HIS A 147 -7.27 -0.04 -29.06
CA HIS A 147 -7.56 -0.19 -30.48
C HIS A 147 -8.23 -1.54 -30.71
N VAL A 148 -9.50 -1.47 -31.10
CA VAL A 148 -10.30 -2.58 -31.61
C VAL A 148 -10.54 -2.24 -33.07
N ASP A 149 -10.13 -3.14 -33.97
CA ASP A 149 -10.42 -3.02 -35.39
C ASP A 149 -11.94 -3.08 -35.58
N PRO A 150 -12.59 -2.02 -36.11
CA PRO A 150 -14.04 -1.99 -36.28
C PRO A 150 -14.56 -3.05 -37.26
N SER A 151 -13.72 -3.51 -38.19
CA SER A 151 -14.11 -4.46 -39.23
C SER A 151 -13.98 -5.92 -38.79
N THR A 152 -13.07 -6.22 -37.86
CA THR A 152 -12.82 -7.59 -37.40
C THR A 152 -13.13 -7.82 -35.93
N GLU A 153 -13.46 -6.77 -35.18
CA GLU A 153 -13.59 -6.72 -33.71
C GLU A 153 -12.34 -7.23 -32.95
N LYS A 154 -11.21 -7.40 -33.65
CA LYS A 154 -9.97 -7.88 -33.04
C LYS A 154 -9.26 -6.74 -32.32
N ARG A 155 -8.71 -7.06 -31.15
CA ARG A 155 -7.83 -6.12 -30.41
C ARG A 155 -6.45 -6.09 -31.07
N CYS A 156 -5.81 -4.92 -31.06
CA CYS A 156 -4.48 -4.71 -31.67
C CYS A 156 -3.43 -5.76 -31.26
N THR A 157 -3.33 -6.11 -29.97
CA THR A 157 -2.52 -7.25 -29.55
C THR A 157 -3.14 -7.93 -28.34
N VAL A 158 -3.10 -9.26 -28.33
CA VAL A 158 -3.50 -10.11 -27.21
C VAL A 158 -2.54 -11.28 -27.13
N PHE A 159 -1.92 -11.52 -25.99
CA PHE A 159 -1.03 -12.65 -25.79
C PHE A 159 -1.05 -13.17 -24.35
N SER A 160 -0.68 -14.44 -24.19
CA SER A 160 -0.57 -15.10 -22.88
C SER A 160 0.63 -14.56 -22.10
N ASN A 161 0.48 -14.47 -20.78
CA ASN A 161 1.52 -13.99 -19.89
C ASN A 161 2.69 -14.99 -19.72
N MET A 162 2.45 -16.30 -19.88
CA MET A 162 3.42 -17.36 -19.51
C MET A 162 4.85 -17.12 -20.01
N ARG A 163 5.02 -16.89 -21.32
CA ARG A 163 6.36 -16.79 -21.91
C ARG A 163 7.05 -15.48 -21.56
N ILE A 164 6.31 -14.37 -21.58
CA ILE A 164 6.89 -13.04 -21.32
C ILE A 164 7.21 -12.87 -19.84
N ASP A 165 6.34 -13.34 -18.95
CA ASP A 165 6.54 -13.27 -17.51
C ASP A 165 7.75 -14.12 -17.11
N ALA A 166 7.89 -15.32 -17.67
CA ALA A 166 9.05 -16.18 -17.44
C ALA A 166 10.36 -15.54 -17.95
N ALA A 167 10.35 -14.98 -19.17
CA ALA A 167 11.54 -14.35 -19.74
C ALA A 167 11.99 -13.13 -18.92
N VAL A 168 11.05 -12.24 -18.56
CA VAL A 168 11.38 -11.06 -17.74
C VAL A 168 11.81 -11.49 -16.33
N SER A 169 11.16 -12.49 -15.73
CA SER A 169 11.57 -13.00 -14.42
C SER A 169 12.99 -13.54 -14.46
N ALA A 170 13.35 -14.31 -15.49
CA ALA A 170 14.71 -14.83 -15.65
C ALA A 170 15.74 -13.71 -15.81
N GLU A 171 15.42 -12.65 -16.55
CA GLU A 171 16.31 -11.50 -16.72
C GLU A 171 16.50 -10.72 -15.42
N VAL A 172 15.41 -10.45 -14.70
CA VAL A 172 15.46 -9.78 -13.39
C VAL A 172 16.27 -10.60 -12.42
N LEU A 173 16.03 -11.92 -12.33
CA LEU A 173 16.79 -12.82 -11.48
C LEU A 173 18.27 -12.83 -11.84
N ARG A 174 18.62 -12.82 -13.14
CA ARG A 174 20.01 -12.75 -13.59
C ARG A 174 20.67 -11.44 -13.17
N ALA A 175 19.97 -10.32 -13.32
CA ALA A 175 20.48 -9.00 -12.96
C ALA A 175 20.70 -8.85 -11.45
N ILE A 176 19.83 -9.43 -10.61
CA ILE A 176 19.96 -9.35 -9.15
C ILE A 176 20.79 -10.49 -8.54
N ALA A 177 21.06 -11.57 -9.28
CA ALA A 177 21.74 -12.75 -8.76
C ALA A 177 23.05 -12.45 -7.99
N PRO A 178 23.94 -11.55 -8.48
CA PRO A 178 25.17 -11.22 -7.74
C PRO A 178 24.88 -10.62 -6.36
N LEU A 179 23.94 -9.66 -6.30
CA LEU A 179 23.53 -8.98 -5.07
C LEU A 179 22.73 -9.91 -4.14
N ALA A 180 21.92 -10.80 -4.71
CA ALA A 180 21.11 -11.74 -3.97
C ALA A 180 21.97 -12.82 -3.28
N LEU A 181 23.07 -13.23 -3.91
CA LEU A 181 24.02 -14.19 -3.32
C LEU A 181 24.73 -13.58 -2.11
N GLU A 182 25.24 -12.35 -2.25
CA GLU A 182 25.86 -11.62 -1.14
C GLU A 182 24.87 -11.41 0.02
N ALA A 183 23.65 -10.97 -0.29
CA ALA A 183 22.60 -10.79 0.72
C ALA A 183 22.21 -12.11 1.40
N ALA A 184 22.16 -13.22 0.66
CA ALA A 184 21.87 -14.54 1.22
C ALA A 184 23.00 -15.04 2.14
N LEU A 185 24.27 -14.85 1.74
CA LEU A 185 25.43 -15.18 2.57
C LEU A 185 25.46 -14.34 3.85
N GLN A 186 25.19 -13.04 3.74
CA GLN A 186 25.08 -12.14 4.88
C GLN A 186 23.98 -12.60 5.83
N LEU A 187 22.78 -12.91 5.32
CA LEU A 187 21.66 -13.41 6.12
C LEU A 187 22.00 -14.72 6.85
N ILE A 188 22.74 -15.64 6.21
CA ILE A 188 23.22 -16.87 6.85
C ILE A 188 24.19 -16.55 8.00
N SER A 189 25.14 -15.64 7.77
CA SER A 189 26.10 -15.19 8.78
C SER A 189 25.41 -14.54 9.97
N ASP A 190 24.50 -13.59 9.72
CA ASP A 190 23.75 -12.87 10.76
C ASP A 190 22.92 -13.84 11.60
N ARG A 191 22.28 -14.86 10.97
CA ARG A 191 21.56 -15.91 11.70
C ARG A 191 22.48 -16.76 12.57
N LYS A 192 23.67 -17.10 12.08
CA LYS A 192 24.66 -17.87 12.85
C LYS A 192 25.13 -17.08 14.07
N GLN A 193 25.44 -15.78 13.89
CA GLN A 193 25.84 -14.89 14.98
C GLN A 193 24.72 -14.71 16.02
N ALA A 194 23.49 -14.46 15.58
CA ALA A 194 22.34 -14.35 16.49
C ALA A 194 22.09 -15.66 17.28
N GLY A 195 22.33 -16.81 16.66
CA GLY A 195 22.27 -18.11 17.32
C GLY A 195 23.36 -18.29 18.38
N SER A 196 24.61 -17.95 18.07
CA SER A 196 25.71 -18.04 19.03
C SER A 196 25.55 -17.08 20.21
N GLU A 197 25.06 -15.86 19.96
CA GLU A 197 24.81 -14.89 21.02
C GLU A 197 23.72 -15.39 21.98
N ARG A 198 22.63 -15.96 21.45
CA ARG A 198 21.58 -16.58 22.28
C ARG A 198 22.10 -17.74 23.12
N LEU A 199 23.01 -18.55 22.59
CA LEU A 199 23.63 -19.64 23.33
C LEU A 199 24.49 -19.09 24.47
N ARG A 200 25.35 -18.11 24.17
CA ARG A 200 26.21 -17.47 25.16
C ARG A 200 25.44 -16.79 26.28
N GLN A 201 24.34 -16.11 25.96
CA GLN A 201 23.45 -15.52 26.96
C GLN A 201 22.84 -16.57 27.90
N ARG A 202 22.47 -17.74 27.36
CA ARG A 202 21.96 -18.86 28.18
C ARG A 202 23.05 -19.46 29.07
N GLU A 203 24.27 -19.61 28.56
CA GLU A 203 25.42 -20.10 29.33
C GLU A 203 25.74 -19.17 30.50
N LEU A 204 25.81 -17.86 30.25
CA LEU A 204 26.04 -16.86 31.30
C LEU A 204 24.92 -16.86 32.35
N ALA A 205 23.65 -16.97 31.93
CA ALA A 205 22.53 -17.07 32.86
C ALA A 205 22.59 -18.35 33.73
N LEU A 206 23.07 -19.46 33.17
CA LEU A 206 23.28 -20.70 33.91
C LEU A 206 24.40 -20.57 34.94
N GLU A 207 25.52 -19.95 34.57
CA GLU A 207 26.64 -19.68 35.49
C GLU A 207 26.22 -18.77 36.65
N GLN A 208 25.49 -17.69 36.34
CA GLN A 208 24.93 -16.78 37.34
C GLN A 208 24.03 -17.52 38.33
N ALA A 209 23.09 -18.33 37.84
CA ALA A 209 22.19 -19.12 38.69
C ALA A 209 22.95 -20.15 39.55
N ARG A 210 24.02 -20.74 39.02
CA ARG A 210 24.89 -21.66 39.79
C ARG A 210 25.65 -20.93 40.89
N TYR A 211 26.16 -19.74 40.61
CA TYR A 211 26.86 -18.90 41.59
C TYR A 211 25.92 -18.48 42.72
N GLU A 212 24.74 -17.96 42.38
CA GLU A 212 23.71 -17.57 43.37
C GLU A 212 23.29 -18.75 44.25
N ALA A 213 23.08 -19.93 43.66
CA ALA A 213 22.77 -21.15 44.41
C ALA A 213 23.92 -21.59 45.35
N ALA A 214 25.19 -21.42 44.92
CA ALA A 214 26.34 -21.72 45.76
C ALA A 214 26.47 -20.71 46.92
N GLN A 215 26.26 -19.43 46.66
CA GLN A 215 26.28 -18.38 47.66
C GLN A 215 25.20 -18.59 48.73
N LEU A 216 23.96 -18.89 48.31
CA LEU A 216 22.87 -19.23 49.22
C LEU A 216 23.20 -20.47 50.07
N ARG A 217 23.75 -21.54 49.47
CA ARG A 217 24.18 -22.72 50.25
C ARG A 217 25.20 -22.36 51.31
N SER A 218 26.21 -21.56 50.99
CA SER A 218 27.23 -21.14 51.94
C SER A 218 26.68 -20.23 53.05
N SER A 219 25.74 -19.33 52.74
CA SER A 219 25.10 -18.49 53.75
C SER A 219 24.17 -19.29 54.67
N TRP A 220 23.44 -20.27 54.12
CA TRP A 220 22.60 -21.19 54.91
C TRP A 220 23.42 -22.04 55.86
N VAL A 221 24.55 -22.61 55.39
CA VAL A 221 25.46 -23.40 56.24
C VAL A 221 26.05 -22.53 57.36
N SER A 222 26.46 -21.30 57.05
CA SER A 222 27.00 -20.37 58.07
C SER A 222 25.95 -19.92 59.08
N ALA A 223 24.70 -19.71 58.64
CA ALA A 223 23.59 -19.35 59.53
C ALA A 223 23.10 -20.53 60.40
N ALA A 224 23.29 -21.77 59.96
CA ALA A 224 22.93 -22.97 60.73
C ALA A 224 24.02 -23.43 61.71
N SER A 225 25.21 -22.84 61.66
CA SER A 225 26.35 -23.14 62.55
C SER A 225 26.69 -22.01 63.52
N ALA A 226 25.90 -20.94 63.54
CA ALA A 226 25.87 -19.88 64.55
C ALA A 226 24.68 -20.10 65.51
#